data_AF-A0A1F9WFE3-F1
#
_entry.id   AF-A0A1F9WFE3-F1
#
_cell.length_a   1.000
_cell.length_b   1.000
_cell.length_c   1.000
_cell.angle_alpha   90.00
_cell.angle_beta   90.00
_cell.angle_gamma   90.00
#
_symmetry.space_group_name_H-M   'P 1'
#
loop_
_entity.id
_entity.type
_entity.pdbx_description
1 polymer ?
#
loop_
_entity_poly.entity_id
_entity_poly.type
_entity_poly.pdbx_seq_one_letter_code
_entity_poly.pdbx_strand_id
1 'polypeptide(L)'
;MVSATSGDIPIEEIKPGDRILAFSGENLVQSTVRDTYSKKTLLLTLVTERGKLVTTSYHPLLTWKGFTEAQKLKPEDEVAVLKNGRRSWTKVKSVKSGKVGIVYNIETGPPHTFIANDFLVHN
;
A
#
# COMPACT_ATOMS: atom_id res chain seq x y z
N MET A 1 5.00 -2.30 7.05
CA MET A 1 3.97 -1.97 8.05
C MET A 1 2.63 -1.81 7.36
N VAL A 2 1.57 -2.33 7.95
CA VAL A 2 0.17 -2.08 7.57
C VAL A 2 -0.52 -1.45 8.77
N SER A 3 -1.29 -0.38 8.53
CA SER A 3 -1.95 0.32 9.63
C SER A 3 -3.15 -0.46 10.13
N ALA A 4 -3.07 -0.90 11.38
CA ALA A 4 -4.16 -1.57 12.08
C ALA A 4 -4.77 -0.68 13.16
N THR A 5 -5.96 -1.06 13.63
CA THR A 5 -6.70 -0.28 14.63
C THR A 5 -5.98 -0.20 15.98
N SER A 6 -5.11 -1.17 16.25
CA SER A 6 -4.27 -1.26 17.45
C SER A 6 -2.85 -0.71 17.25
N GLY A 7 -2.55 -0.12 16.09
CA GLY A 7 -1.21 0.31 15.70
C GLY A 7 -0.72 -0.40 14.43
N ASP A 8 0.44 0.02 13.92
CA ASP A 8 0.99 -0.57 12.70
C ASP A 8 1.56 -1.98 12.96
N ILE A 9 1.28 -2.92 12.04
CA ILE A 9 1.74 -4.32 12.11
C ILE A 9 2.67 -4.61 10.92
N PRO A 10 3.79 -5.34 11.06
CA PRO A 10 4.55 -5.86 9.92
C PRO A 10 3.67 -6.72 9.02
N ILE A 11 3.79 -6.59 7.70
CA ILE A 11 2.85 -7.27 6.78
C ILE A 11 3.01 -8.80 6.82
N GLU A 12 4.20 -9.26 7.16
CA GLU A 12 4.57 -10.65 7.38
C GLU A 12 3.98 -11.26 8.68
N GLU A 13 3.49 -10.42 9.60
CA GLU A 13 2.91 -10.84 10.88
C GLU A 13 1.38 -10.78 10.88
N ILE A 14 0.77 -10.14 9.87
CA ILE A 14 -0.68 -10.06 9.69
C ILE A 14 -1.27 -11.44 9.49
N LYS A 15 -2.45 -11.67 10.07
CA LYS A 15 -3.19 -12.92 9.98
C LYS A 15 -4.64 -12.70 9.53
N PRO A 16 -5.28 -13.70 8.92
CA PRO A 16 -6.72 -13.70 8.72
C PRO A 16 -7.45 -13.41 10.04
N GLY A 17 -8.41 -12.48 10.01
CA GLY A 17 -9.14 -11.99 11.17
C GLY A 17 -8.65 -10.66 11.74
N ASP A 18 -7.43 -10.22 11.40
CA ASP A 18 -6.91 -8.93 11.87
C ASP A 18 -7.73 -7.76 11.31
N ARG A 19 -7.92 -6.72 12.15
CA ARG A 19 -8.64 -5.50 11.78
C ARG A 19 -7.67 -4.40 11.37
N ILE A 20 -7.78 -3.98 10.12
CA ILE A 20 -6.90 -2.99 9.51
C ILE A 20 -7.66 -1.74 9.08
N LEU A 21 -6.93 -0.67 8.80
CA LEU A 21 -7.47 0.52 8.14
C LEU A 21 -7.50 0.30 6.62
N ALA A 22 -8.63 0.63 6.03
CA ALA A 22 -8.89 0.66 4.60
C ALA A 22 -9.41 2.04 4.19
N PHE A 23 -9.41 2.32 2.89
CA PHE A 23 -9.87 3.59 2.32
C PHE A 23 -11.04 3.37 1.36
N SER A 24 -12.20 3.96 1.65
CA SER A 24 -13.44 3.81 0.88
C SER A 24 -13.64 4.92 -0.17
N GLY A 25 -12.57 5.54 -0.65
CA GLY A 25 -12.60 6.66 -1.61
C GLY A 25 -12.65 8.05 -0.96
N GLU A 26 -13.32 8.18 0.18
CA GLU A 26 -13.43 9.44 0.95
C GLU A 26 -12.97 9.29 2.40
N ASN A 27 -13.32 8.16 3.03
CA ASN A 27 -13.13 7.95 4.46
C ASN A 27 -12.20 6.77 4.74
N LEU A 28 -11.54 6.84 5.89
CA LEU A 28 -10.91 5.66 6.47
C LEU A 28 -11.98 4.82 7.14
N VAL A 29 -11.98 3.53 6.83
CA VAL A 29 -12.90 2.55 7.38
C VAL A 29 -12.11 1.37 7.91
N GLN A 30 -12.72 0.58 8.80
CA GLN A 30 -12.13 -0.68 9.22
C GLN A 30 -12.45 -1.77 8.19
N SER A 31 -11.47 -2.60 7.88
CA SER A 31 -11.65 -3.84 7.12
C SER A 31 -11.01 -5.00 7.88
N THR A 32 -11.40 -6.21 7.52
CA THR A 32 -10.88 -7.44 8.10
C THR A 32 -10.03 -8.16 7.06
N VAL A 33 -8.86 -8.62 7.48
CA VAL A 33 -8.01 -9.49 6.65
C VAL A 33 -8.68 -10.85 6.49
N ARG A 34 -8.83 -11.31 5.25
CA ARG A 34 -9.44 -12.58 4.89
C ARG A 34 -8.41 -13.66 4.63
N ASP A 35 -7.32 -13.30 3.97
CA ASP A 35 -6.26 -14.21 3.60
C ASP A 35 -4.93 -13.47 3.49
N THR A 36 -3.83 -14.22 3.49
CA THR A 36 -2.47 -13.70 3.42
C THR A 36 -1.67 -14.49 2.41
N TYR A 37 -0.92 -13.79 1.56
CA TYR A 37 -0.11 -14.39 0.50
C TYR A 37 1.34 -13.96 0.63
N SER A 38 2.25 -14.84 0.23
CA SER A 38 3.65 -14.49 0.02
C SER A 38 4.16 -15.06 -1.30
N LYS A 39 5.05 -14.32 -1.96
CA LYS A 39 5.67 -14.76 -3.21
C LYS A 39 7.09 -14.23 -3.31
N LYS A 40 7.98 -15.04 -3.89
CA LYS A 40 9.31 -14.58 -4.30
C LYS A 40 9.24 -13.99 -5.69
N THR A 41 9.52 -12.69 -5.83
CA THR A 41 9.44 -11.98 -7.12
C THR A 41 10.36 -10.75 -7.15
N LEU A 42 10.45 -10.09 -8.30
CA LEU A 42 11.22 -8.86 -8.46
C LEU A 42 10.57 -7.72 -7.67
N LEU A 43 11.33 -7.12 -6.76
CA LEU A 43 10.87 -5.99 -5.97
C LEU A 43 10.99 -4.68 -6.75
N LEU A 44 10.02 -3.80 -6.56
CA LEU A 44 10.02 -2.41 -7.00
C LEU A 44 10.07 -1.52 -5.76
N THR A 45 11.00 -0.56 -5.74
CA THR A 45 11.08 0.47 -4.71
C THR A 45 10.53 1.78 -5.26
N LEU A 46 9.46 2.28 -4.63
CA LEU A 46 8.91 3.60 -4.87
C LEU A 46 9.29 4.52 -3.71
N VAL A 47 9.89 5.66 -4.03
CA VAL A 47 10.30 6.68 -3.04
C VAL A 47 9.54 7.96 -3.32
N THR A 48 9.01 8.57 -2.26
CA THR A 48 8.31 9.85 -2.30
C THR A 48 8.97 10.85 -1.36
N GLU A 49 8.46 12.08 -1.30
CA GLU A 49 8.81 13.04 -0.25
C GLU A 49 8.46 12.60 1.16
N ARG A 50 7.47 11.71 1.31
CA ARG A 50 6.93 11.32 2.62
C ARG A 50 7.32 9.92 3.09
N GLY A 51 7.94 9.12 2.24
CA GLY A 51 8.31 7.76 2.61
C GLY A 51 8.65 6.88 1.42
N LYS A 52 8.78 5.58 1.71
CA LYS A 52 9.15 4.55 0.74
C LYS A 52 8.21 3.36 0.83
N LEU A 53 7.81 2.85 -0.33
CA LEU A 53 7.10 1.59 -0.47
C LEU A 53 7.97 0.60 -1.23
N VAL A 54 8.04 -0.64 -0.75
CA VAL A 54 8.61 -1.78 -1.48
C VAL A 54 7.46 -2.70 -1.83
N THR A 55 7.25 -2.93 -3.12
CA THR A 55 6.11 -3.69 -3.62
C THR A 55 6.45 -4.37 -4.95
N THR A 56 5.47 -4.97 -5.62
CA THR A 56 5.65 -5.49 -6.99
C THR A 56 5.37 -4.41 -8.03
N SER A 57 5.87 -4.60 -9.25
CA SER A 57 5.63 -3.68 -10.39
C SER A 57 4.14 -3.42 -10.68
N TYR A 58 3.29 -4.42 -10.44
CA TYR A 58 1.86 -4.38 -10.79
C TYR A 58 0.96 -3.97 -9.63
N HIS A 59 1.53 -3.75 -8.43
CA HIS A 59 0.70 -3.43 -7.28
C HIS A 59 0.04 -2.05 -7.46
N PRO A 60 -1.29 -1.91 -7.31
CA PRO A 60 -1.95 -0.64 -7.57
C PRO A 60 -1.85 0.34 -6.40
N LEU A 61 -1.40 1.56 -6.67
CA LEU A 61 -1.42 2.69 -5.73
C LEU A 61 -2.50 3.68 -6.14
N LEU A 62 -3.14 4.32 -5.17
CA LEU A 62 -4.13 5.35 -5.43
C LEU A 62 -3.47 6.64 -5.96
N THR A 63 -3.89 7.07 -7.16
CA THR A 63 -3.50 8.34 -7.79
C THR A 63 -4.75 9.19 -8.10
N TRP A 64 -4.57 10.40 -8.61
CA TRP A 64 -5.68 11.22 -9.13
C TRP A 64 -6.46 10.58 -10.27
N LYS A 65 -5.86 9.63 -11.00
CA LYS A 65 -6.49 8.89 -12.10
C LYS A 65 -7.14 7.58 -11.65
N GLY A 66 -7.22 7.35 -10.34
CA GLY A 66 -7.58 6.07 -9.75
C GLY A 66 -6.37 5.19 -9.47
N PHE A 67 -6.61 3.89 -9.29
CA PHE A 67 -5.55 2.93 -8.98
C PHE A 67 -4.65 2.72 -10.19
N THR A 68 -3.36 3.02 -10.02
CA THR A 68 -2.33 2.90 -11.05
C THR A 68 -1.24 1.96 -10.57
N GLU A 69 -0.81 1.04 -11.43
CA GLU A 69 0.29 0.12 -11.13
C GLU A 69 1.59 0.87 -10.81
N ALA A 70 2.32 0.39 -9.81
CA ALA A 70 3.53 1.02 -9.30
C ALA A 70 4.60 1.30 -10.39
N GLN A 71 4.75 0.42 -11.38
CA GLN A 71 5.71 0.58 -12.47
C GLN A 71 5.36 1.70 -13.46
N LYS A 72 4.10 2.12 -13.52
CA LYS A 72 3.64 3.17 -14.45
C LYS A 72 3.93 4.57 -13.90
N LEU A 73 4.19 4.67 -12.60
CA LEU A 73 4.48 5.93 -11.91
C LEU A 73 5.87 6.45 -12.29
N LYS A 74 5.96 7.77 -12.41
CA LYS A 74 7.18 8.51 -12.77
C LYS A 74 7.45 9.60 -11.74
N PRO A 75 8.67 10.15 -11.70
CA PRO A 75 8.93 11.35 -10.91
C PRO A 75 7.89 12.45 -11.21
N GLU A 76 7.52 13.20 -10.18
CA GLU A 76 6.46 14.23 -10.17
C GLU A 76 5.02 13.72 -10.22
N ASP A 77 4.76 12.43 -10.48
CA ASP A 77 3.42 11.87 -10.27
C ASP A 77 3.05 11.92 -8.79
N GLU A 78 1.76 12.05 -8.48
CA GLU A 78 1.27 12.07 -7.11
C GLU A 78 0.54 10.78 -6.73
N VAL A 79 0.89 10.25 -5.56
CA VAL A 79 0.24 9.10 -4.93
C VAL A 79 -0.37 9.51 -3.60
N ALA A 80 -1.45 8.85 -3.23
CA ALA A 80 -2.11 9.08 -1.96
C ALA A 80 -1.38 8.35 -0.83
N VAL A 81 -1.14 9.08 0.26
CA VAL A 81 -0.65 8.56 1.53
C VAL A 81 -1.56 9.00 2.68
N LEU A 82 -1.53 8.26 3.78
CA LEU A 82 -2.16 8.62 5.03
C LEU A 82 -1.22 9.54 5.81
N LYS A 83 -1.73 10.70 6.22
CA LYS A 83 -0.99 11.64 7.06
C LYS A 83 -1.94 12.25 8.09
N ASN A 84 -1.60 12.13 9.37
CA ASN A 84 -2.41 12.65 10.48
C ASN A 84 -3.89 12.20 10.39
N GLY A 85 -4.13 10.92 10.05
CA GLY A 85 -5.47 10.36 9.91
C GLY A 85 -6.25 10.81 8.68
N ARG A 86 -5.63 11.52 7.73
CA ARG A 86 -6.27 11.99 6.49
C ARG A 86 -5.47 11.65 5.25
N ARG A 87 -6.16 11.46 4.13
CA ARG A 87 -5.51 11.33 2.82
C ARG A 87 -4.75 12.61 2.50
N SER A 88 -3.51 12.46 2.09
CA SER A 88 -2.64 13.50 1.54
C SER A 88 -2.03 13.00 0.24
N TRP A 89 -1.78 13.92 -0.69
CA TRP A 89 -0.99 13.63 -1.88
C TRP A 89 0.49 13.87 -1.61
N THR A 90 1.35 13.08 -2.24
CA THR A 90 2.80 13.27 -2.21
C THR A 90 3.40 12.93 -3.55
N LYS A 91 4.42 13.69 -3.95
CA LYS A 91 5.16 13.46 -5.18
C LYS A 91 6.06 12.23 -5.08
N VAL A 92 6.06 11.46 -6.15
CA VAL A 92 7.03 10.40 -6.42
C VAL A 92 8.37 11.06 -6.77
N LYS A 93 9.42 10.66 -6.07
CA LYS A 93 10.81 11.06 -6.35
C LYS A 93 11.49 10.08 -7.30
N SER A 94 11.25 8.79 -7.12
CA SER A 94 11.83 7.75 -7.97
C SER A 94 11.09 6.43 -7.87
N VAL A 95 11.16 5.66 -8.94
CA VAL A 95 10.69 4.29 -9.03
C VAL A 95 11.84 3.45 -9.58
N LYS A 96 12.27 2.43 -8.85
CA LYS A 96 13.43 1.61 -9.21
C LYS A 96 13.14 0.13 -9.04
N SER A 97 13.40 -0.65 -10.08
CA SER A 97 13.46 -2.11 -9.96
C SER A 97 14.65 -2.51 -9.10
N GLY A 98 14.42 -3.41 -8.16
CA GLY A 98 15.39 -3.92 -7.21
C GLY A 98 15.82 -5.35 -7.54
N LYS A 99 16.10 -6.11 -6.47
CA LYS A 99 16.44 -7.54 -6.56
C LYS A 99 15.20 -8.40 -6.39
N VAL A 100 15.32 -9.68 -6.70
CA VAL A 100 14.32 -10.67 -6.31
C VAL A 100 14.30 -10.81 -4.80
N GLY A 101 13.12 -10.75 -4.20
CA GLY A 101 12.90 -10.89 -2.76
C GLY A 101 11.50 -11.44 -2.47
N ILE A 102 11.20 -11.62 -1.18
CA ILE A 102 9.86 -12.01 -0.75
C ILE A 102 9.00 -10.75 -0.66
N VAL A 103 7.80 -10.82 -1.23
CA VAL A 103 6.74 -9.82 -1.06
C VAL A 103 5.54 -10.50 -0.41
N TYR A 104 4.82 -9.74 0.40
CA TYR A 104 3.60 -10.17 1.04
C TYR A 104 2.43 -9.40 0.46
N ASN A 105 1.27 -10.03 0.39
CA ASN A 105 0.01 -9.38 0.07
C ASN A 105 -1.08 -9.91 1.00
N ILE A 106 -2.16 -9.16 1.15
CA ILE A 106 -3.30 -9.54 1.97
C ILE A 106 -4.57 -9.41 1.17
N GLU A 107 -5.47 -10.39 1.30
CA GLU A 107 -6.85 -10.19 0.90
C GLU A 107 -7.60 -9.54 2.06
N THR A 108 -8.29 -8.45 1.77
CA THR A 108 -9.10 -7.70 2.74
C THR A 108 -10.57 -7.74 2.32
N GLY A 109 -11.49 -7.63 3.28
CA GLY A 109 -12.89 -7.36 2.98
C GLY A 109 -13.10 -6.01 2.28
N PRO A 110 -14.34 -5.69 1.84
CA PRO A 110 -14.65 -4.39 1.27
C PRO A 110 -14.10 -3.25 2.15
N PRO A 111 -13.49 -2.20 1.56
CA PRO A 111 -13.45 -1.85 0.14
C PRO A 111 -12.27 -2.45 -0.67
N HIS A 112 -11.63 -3.52 -0.19
CA HIS A 112 -10.48 -4.16 -0.86
C HIS A 112 -9.24 -3.27 -0.99
N THR A 113 -9.02 -2.43 0.02
CA THR A 113 -7.86 -1.54 0.13
C THR A 113 -7.26 -1.62 1.52
N PHE A 114 -6.01 -1.21 1.65
CA PHE A 114 -5.34 -1.08 2.94
C PHE A 114 -4.27 0.01 2.90
N ILE A 115 -3.72 0.34 4.08
CA ILE A 115 -2.65 1.33 4.23
C ILE A 115 -1.34 0.60 4.48
N ALA A 116 -0.37 0.70 3.57
CA ALA A 116 0.93 0.05 3.65
C ALA A 116 2.07 1.07 3.68
N ASN A 117 2.81 1.17 4.79
CA ASN A 117 3.80 2.23 5.02
C ASN A 117 3.24 3.62 4.69
N ASP A 118 2.03 3.91 5.19
CA ASP A 118 1.22 5.09 4.87
C ASP A 118 0.66 5.17 3.44
N PHE A 119 1.05 4.31 2.49
CA PHE A 119 0.50 4.35 1.13
C PHE A 119 -0.89 3.73 1.05
N LEU A 120 -1.81 4.40 0.35
CA LEU A 120 -3.12 3.85 0.05
C LEU A 120 -2.99 2.89 -1.13
N VAL A 121 -3.15 1.60 -0.86
CA VAL A 121 -2.98 0.53 -1.84
C VAL A 121 -4.26 -0.30 -1.99
N HIS A 122 -4.40 -0.94 -3.14
CA HIS A 122 -5.43 -1.94 -3.37
C HIS A 122 -4.88 -3.35 -3.06
N ASN A 123 -5.76 -4.27 -2.66
CA ASN A 123 -5.43 -5.71 -2.59
C ASN A 123 -4.83 -6.22 -3.91
#